data_AF-A0AAE9VTL4-F1
#
_entry.id   AF-A0AAE9VTL4-F1
#
_cell.length_a   1.000
_cell.length_b   1.000
_cell.length_c   1.000
_cell.angle_alpha   90.00
_cell.angle_beta   90.00
_cell.angle_gamma   90.00
#
_symmetry.space_group_name_H-M   'P 1'
#
loop_
_entity.id
_entity.type
_entity.pdbx_description
1 polymer ?
#
loop_
_entity_poly.entity_id
_entity_poly.type
_entity_poly.pdbx_seq_one_letter_code
_entity_poly.pdbx_strand_id
1 'polypeptide(L)'
;MSETSAPQRRRFFSKLLNGDNTAPNRAPWHRVPEVNAGDGDVLWSGIVINNTLMVVGDEGMVLRYNGESDSNGRLWQPMEVPAQLPLHGIWGLTEDNIFAVGWMGTLLHYDGEQWQSLRGGVIDQRTEQLCCL
;
A
#
# COMPACT_ATOMS: atom_id res chain seq x y z
N MET A 1 -3.29 -39.85 -25.85
CA MET A 1 -2.71 -38.63 -25.26
C MET A 1 -3.39 -37.45 -25.93
N SER A 2 -4.36 -36.82 -25.26
CA SER A 2 -5.06 -35.63 -25.74
C SER A 2 -4.33 -34.39 -25.21
N GLU A 3 -3.67 -33.65 -26.10
CA GLU A 3 -3.10 -32.35 -25.76
C GLU A 3 -4.24 -31.34 -25.54
N THR A 4 -4.35 -30.85 -24.30
CA THR A 4 -5.24 -29.74 -23.96
C THR A 4 -4.68 -28.47 -24.59
N SER A 5 -5.35 -27.94 -25.61
CA SER A 5 -4.95 -26.68 -26.24
C SER A 5 -5.11 -25.53 -25.25
N ALA A 6 -3.99 -25.01 -24.74
CA ALA A 6 -3.98 -23.84 -23.87
C ALA A 6 -4.63 -22.65 -24.61
N PRO A 7 -5.61 -21.94 -24.02
CA PRO A 7 -6.23 -20.79 -24.68
C PRO A 7 -5.17 -19.73 -24.93
N GLN A 8 -4.88 -19.43 -26.22
CA GLN A 8 -3.88 -18.43 -26.57
C GLN A 8 -4.27 -17.06 -25.99
N ARG A 9 -3.35 -16.43 -25.24
CA ARG A 9 -3.46 -15.06 -24.69
C ARG A 9 -4.06 -14.04 -25.65
N ARG A 10 -3.83 -14.20 -26.96
CA ARG A 10 -4.41 -13.35 -28.03
C ARG A 10 -5.94 -13.30 -28.01
N ARG A 11 -6.64 -14.39 -27.72
CA ARG A 11 -8.13 -14.42 -27.65
C ARG A 11 -8.67 -13.67 -26.43
N PHE A 12 -7.92 -13.61 -25.34
CA PHE A 12 -8.31 -12.86 -24.14
C PHE A 12 -8.29 -11.36 -24.42
N PHE A 13 -7.21 -10.84 -24.99
CA PHE A 13 -7.09 -9.40 -25.29
C PHE A 13 -8.07 -8.94 -26.39
N SER A 14 -8.39 -9.78 -27.37
CA SER A 14 -9.40 -9.44 -28.38
C SER A 14 -10.81 -9.31 -27.79
N LYS A 15 -11.16 -10.14 -26.80
CA LYS A 15 -12.46 -10.03 -26.10
C LYS A 15 -12.55 -8.75 -25.24
N LEU A 16 -11.44 -8.37 -24.61
CA LEU A 16 -11.35 -7.18 -23.76
C LEU A 16 -11.44 -5.84 -24.54
N LEU A 17 -11.20 -5.87 -25.86
CA LEU A 17 -11.21 -4.70 -26.75
C LEU A 17 -12.52 -4.59 -27.56
N ASN A 18 -13.19 -5.71 -27.85
CA ASN A 18 -14.38 -5.74 -28.70
C ASN A 18 -15.72 -5.60 -27.93
N GLY A 19 -15.69 -5.15 -26.67
CA GLY A 19 -16.92 -4.87 -25.92
C GLY A 19 -17.80 -6.11 -25.71
N ASP A 20 -17.18 -7.27 -25.46
CA ASP A 20 -17.92 -8.47 -25.07
C ASP A 20 -18.58 -8.22 -23.69
N ASN A 21 -19.90 -8.13 -23.64
CA ASN A 21 -20.68 -7.91 -22.40
C ASN A 21 -20.55 -9.05 -21.38
N THR A 22 -19.83 -10.13 -21.72
CA THR A 22 -19.45 -11.20 -20.80
C THR A 22 -18.08 -10.98 -20.16
N ALA A 23 -17.30 -10.00 -20.62
CA ALA A 23 -16.06 -9.58 -19.96
C ALA A 23 -16.40 -8.84 -18.65
N PRO A 24 -15.63 -9.03 -17.57
CA PRO A 24 -15.83 -8.26 -16.35
C PRO A 24 -15.74 -6.77 -16.67
N ASN A 25 -16.74 -6.00 -16.23
CA ASN A 25 -16.77 -4.56 -16.42
C ASN A 25 -15.45 -3.96 -15.94
N ARG A 26 -14.77 -3.20 -16.81
CA ARG A 26 -13.64 -2.39 -16.37
C ARG A 26 -14.18 -1.39 -15.36
N ALA A 27 -13.76 -1.49 -14.11
CA ALA A 27 -14.02 -0.44 -13.14
C ALA A 27 -13.41 0.87 -13.70
N PRO A 28 -14.19 1.96 -13.82
CA PRO A 28 -13.63 3.22 -14.26
C PRO A 28 -12.62 3.70 -13.22
N TRP A 29 -11.53 4.31 -13.69
CA TRP A 29 -10.66 5.09 -12.81
C TRP A 29 -11.39 6.37 -12.45
N HIS A 30 -11.56 6.62 -11.15
CA HIS A 30 -12.10 7.86 -10.64
C HIS A 30 -10.98 8.61 -9.94
N ARG A 31 -10.90 9.92 -10.16
CA ARG A 31 -10.00 10.77 -9.37
C ARG A 31 -10.54 10.78 -7.94
N VAL A 32 -9.72 10.34 -6.99
CA VAL A 32 -9.99 10.56 -5.57
C VAL A 32 -9.61 12.02 -5.24
N PRO A 33 -10.47 12.79 -4.55
CA PRO A 33 -10.17 14.16 -4.15
C PRO A 33 -8.91 14.28 -3.29
N GLU A 34 -8.43 15.51 -3.17
CA GLU A 34 -7.10 15.91 -2.66
C GLU A 34 -6.56 15.03 -1.54
N VAL A 35 -5.47 14.35 -1.87
CA VAL A 35 -4.68 13.51 -0.98
C VAL A 35 -3.91 14.34 0.05
N ASN A 36 -3.91 15.68 -0.11
CA ASN A 36 -3.13 16.64 0.68
C ASN A 36 -1.62 16.35 0.72
N ALA A 37 -1.10 15.54 -0.21
CA ALA A 37 0.32 15.51 -0.54
C ALA A 37 0.65 16.85 -1.23
N GLY A 38 1.72 17.51 -0.79
CA GLY A 38 2.16 18.79 -1.33
C GLY A 38 2.55 18.71 -2.80
N ASP A 39 2.69 19.87 -3.44
CA ASP A 39 3.13 19.95 -4.83
C ASP A 39 4.54 19.35 -4.98
N GLY A 40 4.64 18.27 -5.75
CA GLY A 40 5.89 17.55 -6.00
C GLY A 40 6.07 16.27 -5.19
N ASP A 41 5.20 16.01 -4.21
CA ASP A 41 5.26 14.79 -3.41
C ASP A 41 4.85 13.56 -4.21
N VAL A 42 5.63 12.49 -4.08
CA VAL A 42 5.37 11.21 -4.74
C VAL A 42 4.85 10.20 -3.73
N LEU A 43 3.76 9.50 -4.10
CA LEU A 43 3.31 8.28 -3.42
C LEU A 43 3.96 7.08 -4.10
N TRP A 44 4.81 6.37 -3.37
CA TRP A 44 5.62 5.27 -3.91
C TRP A 44 4.91 3.92 -3.85
N SER A 45 4.16 3.66 -2.78
CA SER A 45 3.55 2.37 -2.53
C SER A 45 2.29 2.50 -1.70
N GLY A 46 1.45 1.46 -1.72
CA GLY A 46 0.26 1.40 -0.90
C GLY A 46 -0.20 -0.02 -0.65
N ILE A 47 -0.96 -0.20 0.44
CA ILE A 47 -1.54 -1.45 0.87
C ILE A 47 -2.98 -1.25 1.29
N VAL A 48 -3.85 -2.23 1.01
CA VAL A 48 -5.22 -2.26 1.52
C VAL A 48 -5.35 -3.42 2.49
N ILE A 49 -5.77 -3.13 3.73
CA ILE A 49 -6.09 -4.12 4.75
C ILE A 49 -7.42 -3.69 5.36
N ASN A 50 -8.40 -4.61 5.42
CA ASN A 50 -9.71 -4.39 6.06
C ASN A 50 -10.39 -3.06 5.66
N ASN A 51 -10.46 -2.81 4.34
CA ASN A 51 -11.05 -1.61 3.76
C ASN A 51 -10.36 -0.28 4.14
N THR A 52 -9.17 -0.36 4.72
CA THR A 52 -8.28 0.77 4.97
C THR A 52 -7.14 0.73 3.96
N LEU A 53 -7.03 1.75 3.13
CA LEU A 53 -5.88 1.99 2.25
C LEU A 53 -4.85 2.83 2.99
N MET A 54 -3.61 2.33 3.05
CA MET A 54 -2.45 3.12 3.48
C MET A 54 -1.53 3.33 2.30
N VAL A 55 -1.01 4.54 2.15
CA VAL A 55 -0.01 4.90 1.13
C VAL A 55 1.19 5.53 1.80
N VAL A 56 2.37 5.25 1.24
CA VAL A 56 3.65 5.80 1.69
C VAL A 56 4.31 6.59 0.58
N GLY A 57 5.04 7.63 0.95
CA GLY A 57 5.57 8.59 0.01
C GLY A 57 6.87 9.25 0.46
N ASP A 58 7.15 10.37 -0.19
CA ASP A 58 8.26 11.26 0.18
C ASP A 58 8.10 11.85 1.58
N GLU A 59 9.19 12.40 2.12
CA GLU A 59 9.25 13.13 3.39
C GLU A 59 8.68 12.37 4.62
N GLY A 60 8.73 11.03 4.60
CA GLY A 60 8.19 10.20 5.68
C GLY A 60 6.65 10.16 5.71
N MET A 61 6.00 10.60 4.63
CA MET A 61 4.56 10.65 4.53
C MET A 61 3.95 9.25 4.58
N VAL A 62 2.99 9.07 5.49
CA VAL A 62 2.06 7.95 5.51
C VAL A 62 0.66 8.53 5.60
N LEU A 63 -0.21 8.15 4.65
CA LEU A 63 -1.61 8.56 4.63
C LEU A 63 -2.52 7.35 4.73
N ARG A 64 -3.60 7.49 5.50
CA ARG A 64 -4.65 6.50 5.67
C ARG A 64 -5.95 6.99 5.01
N TYR A 65 -6.65 6.09 4.34
CA TYR A 65 -7.98 6.31 3.77
C TYR A 65 -8.90 5.14 4.13
N ASN A 66 -9.97 5.45 4.85
CA ASN A 66 -11.05 4.50 5.22
C ASN A 66 -12.42 4.91 4.67
N GLY A 67 -12.49 6.02 3.91
CA GLY A 67 -13.73 6.59 3.38
C GLY A 67 -14.45 7.57 4.32
N GLU A 68 -13.91 7.83 5.51
CA GLU A 68 -14.47 8.77 6.48
C GLU A 68 -13.62 10.06 6.55
N SER A 69 -14.26 11.20 6.75
CA SER A 69 -13.57 12.48 6.93
C SER A 69 -13.19 12.72 8.39
N ASP A 70 -12.03 13.35 8.63
CA ASP A 70 -11.64 13.84 9.95
C ASP A 70 -12.45 15.08 10.39
N SER A 71 -12.16 15.62 11.58
CA SER A 71 -12.81 16.83 12.11
C SER A 71 -12.61 18.08 11.26
N ASN A 72 -11.61 18.08 10.36
CA ASN A 72 -11.30 19.15 9.43
C ASN A 72 -11.85 18.87 8.02
N GLY A 73 -12.61 17.78 7.83
CA GLY A 73 -13.19 17.38 6.54
C GLY A 73 -12.23 16.63 5.62
N ARG A 74 -11.04 16.24 6.07
CA ARG A 74 -10.04 15.53 5.24
C ARG A 74 -10.35 14.04 5.16
N LEU A 75 -10.46 13.52 3.94
CA LEU A 75 -10.66 12.09 3.67
C LEU A 75 -9.37 11.26 3.78
N TRP A 76 -8.25 11.84 3.33
CA TRP A 76 -6.92 11.27 3.52
C TRP A 76 -6.35 11.82 4.82
N GLN A 77 -6.11 10.92 5.76
CA GLN A 77 -5.68 11.25 7.12
C GLN A 77 -4.17 11.00 7.21
N PRO A 78 -3.35 12.03 7.45
CA PRO A 78 -1.93 11.81 7.67
C PRO A 78 -1.70 11.09 9.00
N MET A 79 -0.73 10.19 9.02
CA MET A 79 -0.30 9.50 10.23
C MET A 79 1.01 10.10 10.73
N GLU A 80 1.18 10.16 12.05
CA GLU A 80 2.45 10.54 12.65
C GLU A 80 3.49 9.44 12.44
N VAL A 81 4.66 9.82 11.95
CA VAL A 81 5.73 8.90 11.58
C VAL A 81 7.07 9.43 12.11
N PRO A 82 7.87 8.61 12.80
CA PRO A 82 9.17 9.04 13.34
C PRO A 82 10.28 8.99 12.28
N ALA A 83 9.99 9.42 11.05
CA ALA A 83 10.94 9.49 9.95
C ALA A 83 10.63 10.71 9.06
N GLN A 84 11.67 11.34 8.52
CA GLN A 84 11.58 12.45 7.56
C GLN A 84 12.10 12.05 6.17
N LEU A 85 12.51 10.80 6.01
CA LEU A 85 13.08 10.27 4.78
C LEU A 85 12.00 9.57 3.94
N PRO A 86 12.12 9.55 2.60
CA PRO A 86 11.17 8.86 1.73
C PRO A 86 11.00 7.39 2.08
N LEU A 87 9.75 6.94 2.07
CA LEU A 87 9.34 5.56 2.25
C LEU A 87 8.93 5.00 0.89
N HIS A 88 9.57 3.92 0.45
CA HIS A 88 9.37 3.36 -0.90
C HIS A 88 8.49 2.11 -0.90
N GLY A 89 8.32 1.47 0.25
CA GLY A 89 7.58 0.22 0.36
C GLY A 89 6.80 0.14 1.66
N ILE A 90 5.61 -0.44 1.58
CA ILE A 90 4.75 -0.76 2.71
C ILE A 90 4.21 -2.18 2.54
N TRP A 91 4.16 -2.93 3.64
CA TRP A 91 3.69 -4.31 3.64
C TRP A 91 3.15 -4.70 5.02
N GLY A 92 2.11 -5.52 5.08
CA GLY A 92 1.55 -6.02 6.33
C GLY A 92 0.52 -7.11 6.09
N LEU A 93 0.16 -7.82 7.15
CA LEU A 93 -0.86 -8.89 7.11
C LEU A 93 -2.13 -8.52 7.87
N THR A 94 -1.98 -7.75 8.94
CA THR A 94 -3.06 -7.33 9.83
C THR A 94 -2.97 -5.82 10.07
N GLU A 95 -4.05 -5.19 10.52
CA GLU A 95 -4.09 -3.73 10.77
C GLU A 95 -3.12 -3.27 11.86
N ASP A 96 -2.72 -4.18 12.74
CA ASP A 96 -1.83 -3.98 13.89
C ASP A 96 -0.39 -4.47 13.65
N ASN A 97 -0.07 -4.89 12.42
CA ASN A 97 1.25 -5.39 12.08
C ASN A 97 1.64 -5.07 10.63
N ILE A 98 2.09 -3.84 10.45
CA ILE A 98 2.50 -3.31 9.14
C ILE A 98 3.91 -2.75 9.25
N PHE A 99 4.70 -2.96 8.20
CA PHE A 99 6.05 -2.45 8.07
C PHE A 99 6.14 -1.49 6.90
N ALA A 100 6.96 -0.45 7.08
CA ALA A 100 7.36 0.44 5.99
C ALA A 100 8.88 0.51 5.91
N VAL A 101 9.38 0.56 4.68
CA VAL A 101 10.81 0.64 4.39
C VAL A 101 11.12 1.79 3.47
N GLY A 102 12.27 2.43 3.69
CA GLY A 102 12.61 3.67 3.02
C GLY A 102 14.09 3.90 2.81
N TRP A 103 14.39 5.13 2.44
CA TRP A 103 15.75 5.61 2.18
C TRP A 103 16.67 5.40 3.40
N MET A 104 17.96 5.22 3.14
CA MET A 104 19.01 4.98 4.16
C MET A 104 18.74 3.82 5.13
N GLY A 105 18.00 2.80 4.68
CA GLY A 105 17.68 1.64 5.51
C GLY A 105 16.65 1.93 6.60
N THR A 106 15.85 2.98 6.44
CA THR A 106 14.71 3.27 7.32
C THR A 106 13.77 2.06 7.34
N LEU A 107 13.50 1.55 8.53
CA LEU A 107 12.54 0.49 8.80
C LEU A 107 11.60 0.98 9.90
N LEU A 108 10.31 0.92 9.62
CA LEU A 108 9.26 1.30 10.53
C LEU A 108 8.30 0.12 10.75
N HIS A 109 7.70 0.07 11.93
CA HIS A 109 6.64 -0.87 12.27
C HIS A 109 5.45 -0.10 12.86
N TYR A 110 4.26 -0.46 12.43
CA TYR A 110 2.98 0.03 12.94
C TYR A 110 2.33 -1.07 13.76
N ASP A 111 2.05 -0.78 15.02
CA ASP A 111 1.51 -1.70 16.02
C ASP A 111 -0.03 -1.65 16.14
N GLY A 112 -0.70 -0.90 15.25
CA GLY A 112 -2.14 -0.64 15.31
C GLY A 112 -2.51 0.67 15.98
N GLU A 113 -1.56 1.33 16.66
CA GLU A 113 -1.76 2.62 17.30
C GLU A 113 -0.81 3.67 16.72
N GLN A 114 0.49 3.35 16.60
CA GLN A 114 1.54 4.28 16.24
C GLN A 114 2.65 3.65 15.39
N TRP A 115 3.34 4.49 14.61
CA TRP A 115 4.54 4.08 13.88
C TRP A 115 5.78 4.23 14.75
N GLN A 116 6.62 3.20 14.77
CA GLN A 116 7.87 3.18 15.52
C GLN A 116 9.05 2.91 14.59
N SER A 117 10.15 3.61 14.80
CA SER A 117 11.40 3.33 14.09
C SER A 117 12.08 2.12 14.68
N LEU A 118 12.27 1.11 13.86
CA LEU A 118 12.99 -0.10 14.21
C LEU A 118 14.47 0.09 13.90
N ARG A 119 15.32 0.05 14.93
CA ARG A 119 16.78 0.05 14.77
C ARG A 119 17.32 -1.38 14.91
N GLY A 120 18.28 -1.72 14.05
CA GLY A 120 19.08 -2.94 14.21
C GLY A 120 18.31 -4.25 14.06
N GLY A 121 17.61 -4.44 12.94
CA GLY A 121 16.83 -5.65 12.68
C GLY A 121 17.65 -6.93 12.84
N VAL A 122 17.31 -7.73 13.85
CA VAL A 122 17.78 -9.10 14.01
C VAL A 122 16.57 -10.01 13.78
N ILE A 123 16.70 -11.00 12.90
CA ILE A 123 15.68 -12.04 12.78
C ILE A 123 15.82 -12.94 14.02
N ASP A 124 14.79 -13.02 14.85
CA ASP A 124 14.73 -14.06 15.89
C ASP A 124 14.57 -15.41 15.20
N GLN A 125 15.65 -16.20 15.21
CA GLN A 125 15.69 -17.52 14.58
C GLN A 125 14.69 -18.52 15.19
N ARG A 126 14.11 -18.20 16.34
CA ARG A 126 13.17 -19.07 17.04
C ARG A 126 11.71 -18.80 16.65
N THR A 127 11.39 -17.57 16.27
CA THR A 127 10.03 -17.13 15.91
C THR A 127 9.90 -16.69 14.46
N GLU A 128 11.01 -16.55 13.73
CA GLU A 128 11.12 -15.95 12.39
C GLU A 128 10.55 -14.52 12.30
N GLN A 129 10.44 -13.84 13.45
CA GLN A 129 9.97 -12.47 13.54
C GLN A 129 11.15 -11.50 13.55
N LEU A 130 10.92 -10.29 13.04
CA LEU A 130 11.87 -9.19 13.24
C LEU A 130 11.86 -8.78 14.70
N CYS A 131 13.00 -8.89 15.36
CA CYS A 131 13.23 -8.32 16.68
C CYS A 131 14.12 -7.08 16.57
N CYS A 132 13.81 -6.09 17.38
CA CYS A 132 14.62 -4.89 17.55
C CYS A 132 15.29 -4.92 18.93
N LEU A 133 16.52 -4.42 18.99
CA LEU A 133 17.30 -4.25 20.23
C LEU A 133 17.13 -2.84 20.79
#